data_AF-A0AB35YZY9-F1
#
_entry.id   AF-A0AB35YZY9-F1
#
_cell.length_a   1.000
_cell.length_b   1.000
_cell.length_c   1.000
_cell.angle_alpha   90.00
_cell.angle_beta   90.00
_cell.angle_gamma   90.00
#
_symmetry.space_group_name_H-M   'P 1'
#
loop_
_entity.id
_entity.type
_entity.pdbx_description
1 polymer ?
#
loop_
_entity_poly.entity_id
_entity_poly.type
_entity_poly.pdbx_seq_one_letter_code
_entity_poly.pdbx_strand_id
1 'polypeptide(L)' 'MALKTIISDDSNNEMECYLNDSGKVYIEVGQNSEDTMYSGHIVLEKEDVQFLIKKLTELETQMQN' A
#
# COMPACT_ATOMS: atom_id res chain seq x y z
N MET A 1 6.92 -8.98 15.43
CA MET A 1 7.16 -9.16 13.98
C MET A 1 6.34 -8.09 13.28
N ALA A 2 6.99 -7.12 12.64
CA ALA A 2 6.31 -6.23 11.73
C ALA A 2 5.78 -7.07 10.55
N LEU A 3 4.47 -7.06 10.33
CA LEU A 3 3.87 -7.66 9.15
C LEU A 3 4.27 -6.78 7.96
N LYS A 4 4.95 -7.36 6.96
CA LYS A 4 5.31 -6.70 5.70
C LYS A 4 4.69 -7.47 4.55
N THR A 5 4.00 -6.76 3.67
CA THR A 5 3.39 -7.29 2.45
C THR A 5 3.86 -6.46 1.27
N ILE A 6 4.18 -7.12 0.15
CA ILE A 6 4.54 -6.48 -1.11
C ILE A 6 3.51 -6.90 -2.15
N ILE A 7 3.01 -5.92 -2.90
CA ILE A 7 2.14 -6.11 -4.06
C ILE A 7 2.85 -5.51 -5.27
N SER A 8 2.98 -6.27 -6.35
CA SER A 8 3.58 -5.80 -7.61
C SER A 8 2.60 -5.99 -8.76
N ASP A 9 2.64 -5.09 -9.75
CA ASP A 9 1.83 -5.19 -10.97
C ASP A 9 2.67 -5.54 -12.22
N ASP A 10 2.00 -5.75 -13.35
CA ASP A 10 2.65 -6.09 -14.63
C ASP A 10 3.44 -4.92 -15.25
N SER A 11 3.36 -3.72 -14.65
CA SER A 11 4.06 -2.50 -15.08
C SER A 11 5.29 -2.20 -14.22
N ASN A 12 5.76 -3.17 -13.44
CA ASN A 12 6.89 -3.06 -12.49
C ASN A 12 6.65 -2.03 -11.37
N ASN A 13 5.41 -1.65 -11.09
CA ASN A 13 5.11 -0.88 -9.89
C ASN A 13 5.06 -1.82 -8.68
N GLU A 14 5.57 -1.36 -7.55
CA GLU A 14 5.51 -2.07 -6.28
C GLU A 14 4.89 -1.20 -5.20
N MET A 15 4.03 -1.81 -4.39
CA MET A 15 3.51 -1.27 -3.16
C MET A 15 4.01 -2.12 -2.00
N GLU A 16 4.81 -1.52 -1.12
CA GLU A 16 5.21 -2.10 0.15
C GLU A 16 4.30 -1.58 1.25
N CYS A 17 3.76 -2.47 2.09
CA CYS A 17 2.93 -2.13 3.22
C CYS A 17 3.42 -2.82 4.49
N TYR A 18 3.66 -2.07 5.57
CA TYR A 18 4.08 -2.63 6.85
C TYR A 18 3.53 -1.89 8.06
N LEU A 19 3.35 -2.62 9.18
CA LEU A 19 3.03 -2.03 10.49
C LEU A 19 4.32 -1.65 11.21
N ASN A 20 4.49 -0.36 11.50
CA ASN A 20 5.67 0.12 12.23
C ASN A 20 5.52 -0.03 13.76
N ASP A 21 6.61 0.22 14.50
CA ASP A 21 6.64 0.09 15.96
C ASP A 21 5.74 1.11 16.69
N SER A 22 5.28 2.16 16.00
CA SER A 22 4.30 3.13 16.52
C SER A 22 2.85 2.70 16.28
N GLY A 23 2.62 1.50 15.74
CA GLY A 23 1.28 0.98 15.45
C GLY A 23 0.59 1.67 14.26
N LYS A 24 1.34 2.37 13.42
CA LYS A 24 0.84 2.97 12.18
C LYS A 24 1.20 2.12 10.97
N VAL A 25 0.33 2.12 9.97
CA VAL A 25 0.60 1.44 8.70
C VAL A 25 1.37 2.40 7.80
N TYR A 26 2.49 1.93 7.29
CA TYR A 26 3.31 2.65 6.33
C TYR A 26 3.14 1.99 4.96
N ILE A 27 2.86 2.79 3.94
CA ILE A 27 2.71 2.34 2.56
C ILE A 27 3.67 3.13 1.69
N GLU A 28 4.53 2.43 0.95
CA GLU A 28 5.44 2.99 -0.06
C GLU A 28 5.03 2.49 -1.44
N VAL A 29 5.03 3.39 -2.42
CA VAL A 29 4.75 3.04 -3.82
C VAL A 29 5.92 3.49 -4.69
N GLY A 30 6.38 2.60 -5.55
CA GLY A 30 7.60 2.77 -6.32
C GLY A 30 7.67 1.88 -7.55
N GLN A 31 8.80 1.93 -8.23
CA GLN A 31 9.12 1.05 -9.35
C GLN A 31 10.42 0.31 -9.08
N ASN A 32 10.42 -1.01 -9.35
CA ASN A 32 11.59 -1.86 -9.07
C ASN A 32 12.79 -1.58 -10.03
N SER A 33 12.59 -0.78 -11.08
CA SER A 33 13.58 -0.53 -12.14
C SER A 33 14.21 0.87 -12.16
N GLU A 34 13.89 1.77 -11.24
CA GLU A 34 14.47 3.12 -11.19
C GLU A 34 15.51 3.27 -10.07
N ASP A 35 16.53 4.12 -10.29
CA ASP A 35 17.53 4.52 -9.28
C ASP A 35 16.89 5.14 -8.01
N THR A 36 15.61 5.51 -8.09
CA THR A 36 14.79 5.94 -6.95
C THR A 36 13.70 4.89 -6.70
N MET A 37 13.94 4.00 -5.73
CA MET A 37 13.14 2.79 -5.52
C MET A 37 11.68 3.06 -5.13
N TYR A 38 11.37 4.22 -4.53
CA TYR A 38 10.01 4.65 -4.14
C TYR A 38 9.80 6.15 -4.38
N SER A 39 8.68 6.51 -5.02
CA SER A 39 8.37 7.90 -5.43
C SER A 39 7.50 8.66 -4.42
N GLY A 40 6.93 7.97 -3.44
CA GLY A 40 6.16 8.56 -2.35
C GLY A 40 5.76 7.53 -1.28
N HIS A 41 5.41 8.03 -0.10
CA HIS A 41 4.91 7.22 0.99
C HIS A 41 3.73 7.89 1.69
N ILE A 42 2.92 7.08 2.38
CA ILE A 42 1.86 7.53 3.27
C ILE A 42 1.90 6.76 4.59
N VAL A 43 1.58 7.45 5.68
CA VAL A 43 1.47 6.87 7.02
C VAL A 43 0.02 6.98 7.47
N LEU A 44 -0.59 5.85 7.80
CA LEU A 44 -2.01 5.73 8.12
C LEU A 44 -2.20 5.30 9.57
N GLU A 45 -3.13 5.97 10.26
CA GLU A 45 -3.62 5.48 11.54
C GLU A 45 -4.72 4.44 11.34
N LYS A 46 -5.16 3.80 12.43
CA LYS A 46 -6.14 2.71 12.36
C LYS A 46 -7.44 3.12 11.66
N GLU A 47 -7.93 4.33 11.91
CA GLU A 47 -9.16 4.85 11.30
C GLU A 47 -8.99 5.07 9.79
N ASP A 48 -7.84 5.59 9.36
CA ASP A 48 -7.52 5.76 7.94
C ASP A 48 -7.42 4.41 7.22
N VAL A 49 -6.82 3.40 7.86
CA VAL A 49 -6.73 2.04 7.31
C VAL A 49 -8.12 1.44 7.13
N GLN A 50 -9.01 1.60 8.12
CA GLN A 50 -10.39 1.13 8.02
C GLN A 50 -11.15 1.83 6.89
N PHE A 51 -10.93 3.14 6.73
CA PHE A 51 -11.50 3.91 5.63
C PHE A 51 -10.96 3.45 4.27
N LEU A 52 -9.65 3.25 4.16
CA LEU A 52 -9.00 2.77 2.93
C LEU A 52 -9.53 1.39 2.52
N ILE A 53 -9.63 0.43 3.46
CA ILE A 53 -10.19 -0.90 3.19
C ILE A 53 -11.61 -0.77 2.64
N LYS A 54 -12.45 0.05 3.28
CA LYS A 54 -13.82 0.28 2.80
C LYS A 54 -13.83 0.82 1.37
N LYS A 55 -12.95 1.78 1.05
CA LYS A 55 -12.86 2.35 -0.31
C LYS A 55 -12.35 1.36 -1.34
N LEU A 56 -11.36 0.54 -1.00
CA LEU A 56 -10.88 -0.51 -1.89
C LEU A 56 -11.96 -1.56 -2.17
N THR A 57 -12.73 -1.98 -1.16
CA THR A 57 -13.89 -2.89 -1.36
C THR A 57 -14.98 -2.25 -2.23
N GLU A 58 -15.31 -0.97 -2.02
CA GLU A 58 -16.28 -0.25 -2.86
C GLU A 58 -15.82 -0.18 -4.34
N LEU A 59 -14.51 0.00 -4.58
CA LEU A 59 -13.94 -0.01 -5.93
C LEU A 59 -13.94 -1.42 -6.54
N GLU A 60 -13.54 -2.44 -5.77
CA GLU A 60 -13.56 -3.84 -6.19
C GLU A 60 -14.94 -4.26 -6.70
N THR A 61 -16.02 -3.89 -6.00
CA THR A 61 -17.40 -4.21 -6.43
C THR A 61 -17.82 -3.57 -7.77
N GLN A 62 -17.11 -2.53 -8.21
CA GLN A 62 -17.37 -1.82 -9.46
C GLN A 62 -16.45 -2.26 -10.60
N MET A 63 -15.37 -2.99 -10.31
CA MET A 63 -14.47 -3.51 -11.35
C MET A 63 -15.26 -4.51 -12.22
N GLN A 64 -15.26 -4.26 -13.53
CA GLN A 64 -15.86 -5.18 -14.49
C GLN A 64 -14.89 -6.34 -14.73
N ASN A 65 -15.39 -7.58 -14.61
CA ASN A 65 -14.64 -8.81 -14.91
C ASN A 65 -14.29 -8.91 -16.40
#